data_AF-A0A098YTM3-F1
#
_entry.id   AF-A0A098YTM3-F1
#
_cell.length_a   1.000
_cell.length_b   1.000
_cell.length_c   1.000
_cell.angle_alpha   90.00
_cell.angle_beta   90.00
_cell.angle_gamma   90.00
#
_symmetry.space_group_name_H-M   'P 1'
#
loop_
_entity.id
_entity.type
_entity.pdbx_description
1 polymer ?
#
loop_
_entity_poly.entity_id
_entity_poly.type
_entity_poly.pdbx_seq_one_letter_code
_entity_poly.pdbx_strand_id
1 'polypeptide(L)'
;MTMKKTTIFLAFLLLGATLNMSAQQPNKKKKTFEEKVSKFVKQTKKELEQAGHELGDAIGFDDRLYSKADLLRVNGSYYMPLYSTDMYKGDSALEFRTQCTKLFRQKYPKANILSVAIPQKDWTLEKIEKDDEIVGYRKTLHCFVIARDGDEGYINAKFTYGQSKKVGHDFVRSVAEWPKWERTDVLTTSVYQQLLKL
;
A
#
# COMPACT_ATOMS: atom_id res chain seq x y z
N MET A 1 -23.13 -33.77 71.51
CA MET A 1 -22.12 -34.43 72.36
C MET A 1 -20.89 -34.68 71.50
N THR A 2 -19.83 -34.00 71.87
CA THR A 2 -18.54 -33.82 71.19
C THR A 2 -17.69 -35.09 71.24
N MET A 3 -16.89 -35.37 70.21
CA MET A 3 -15.53 -35.87 70.41
C MET A 3 -14.64 -35.65 69.17
N LYS A 4 -13.61 -34.83 69.38
CA LYS A 4 -12.38 -34.69 68.58
C LYS A 4 -11.64 -36.03 68.53
N LYS A 5 -10.98 -36.35 67.41
CA LYS A 5 -9.65 -37.03 67.38
C LYS A 5 -8.90 -36.58 66.12
N THR A 6 -7.99 -35.61 66.24
CA THR A 6 -6.51 -35.80 66.25
C THR A 6 -5.92 -36.43 64.98
N THR A 7 -5.21 -35.56 64.28
CA THR A 7 -4.15 -35.68 63.28
C THR A 7 -3.20 -36.87 63.48
N ILE A 8 -2.71 -37.46 62.38
CA ILE A 8 -1.28 -37.79 62.14
C ILE A 8 -1.07 -38.05 60.63
N PHE A 9 -0.07 -37.37 60.10
CA PHE A 9 0.52 -37.48 58.77
C PHE A 9 1.18 -38.84 58.54
N LEU A 10 1.15 -39.38 57.32
CA LEU A 10 2.32 -40.04 56.73
C LEU A 10 2.27 -39.99 55.20
N ALA A 11 3.37 -39.50 54.63
CA ALA A 11 3.57 -39.23 53.22
C ALA A 11 3.88 -40.50 52.41
N PHE A 12 3.52 -40.48 51.13
CA PHE A 12 4.31 -41.14 50.10
C PHE A 12 4.54 -40.18 48.93
N LEU A 13 5.81 -39.81 48.79
CA LEU A 13 6.41 -39.22 47.60
C LEU A 13 6.11 -40.10 46.39
N LEU A 14 5.55 -39.52 45.33
CA LEU A 14 5.78 -39.98 43.96
C LEU A 14 6.21 -38.81 43.09
N LEU A 15 7.36 -39.01 42.48
CA LEU A 15 8.06 -38.12 41.58
C LEU A 15 7.15 -37.69 40.42
N GLY A 16 7.05 -36.38 40.23
CA GLY A 16 6.58 -35.74 39.01
C GLY A 16 7.55 -34.67 38.58
N ALA A 17 8.80 -35.05 38.32
CA ALA A 17 9.71 -34.21 37.55
C ALA A 17 9.38 -34.37 36.05
N THR A 18 9.54 -33.27 35.32
CA THR A 18 9.57 -33.17 33.85
C THR A 18 8.16 -33.12 33.21
N LEU A 19 7.77 -32.15 32.38
CA LEU A 19 8.45 -31.04 31.72
C LEU A 19 7.48 -29.86 31.70
N ASN A 20 7.97 -28.64 31.93
CA ASN A 20 7.29 -27.47 31.38
C ASN A 20 7.21 -27.69 29.87
N MET A 21 6.05 -28.07 29.35
CA MET A 21 5.73 -27.89 27.94
C MET A 21 5.66 -26.38 27.70
N SER A 22 6.83 -25.75 27.57
CA SER A 22 6.95 -24.64 26.64
C SER A 22 6.53 -25.23 25.30
N ALA A 23 5.26 -25.02 24.94
CA ALA A 23 4.84 -25.13 23.56
C ALA A 23 5.73 -24.14 22.80
N GLN A 24 6.86 -24.62 22.29
CA GLN A 24 7.63 -23.94 21.28
C GLN A 24 6.66 -23.82 20.11
N GLN A 25 5.98 -22.68 20.03
CA GLN A 25 5.35 -22.26 18.80
C GLN A 25 6.41 -22.46 17.72
N PRO A 26 6.10 -23.16 16.61
CA PRO A 26 7.05 -23.30 15.52
C PRO A 26 7.50 -21.90 15.18
N ASN A 27 8.80 -21.67 15.36
CA ASN A 27 9.43 -20.37 15.19
C ASN A 27 9.05 -19.92 13.78
N LYS A 28 8.04 -19.04 13.67
CA LYS A 28 7.67 -18.43 12.38
C LYS A 28 8.88 -17.59 12.04
N LYS A 29 9.84 -18.20 11.32
CA LYS A 29 11.05 -17.53 10.83
C LYS A 29 10.59 -16.17 10.33
N LYS A 30 11.07 -15.11 10.99
CA LYS A 30 10.85 -13.75 10.51
C LYS A 30 11.42 -13.76 9.09
N LYS A 31 10.54 -13.71 8.09
CA LYS A 31 10.95 -13.63 6.69
C LYS A 31 11.91 -12.46 6.56
N THR A 32 13.05 -12.71 5.93
CA THR A 32 14.06 -11.67 5.70
C THR A 32 13.46 -10.58 4.81
N PHE A 33 14.00 -9.36 4.90
CA PHE A 33 13.53 -8.25 4.08
C PHE A 33 13.57 -8.59 2.58
N GLU A 34 14.63 -9.27 2.13
CA GLU A 34 14.78 -9.77 0.75
C GLU A 34 13.66 -10.74 0.34
N GLU A 35 13.26 -11.67 1.22
CA GLU A 35 12.14 -12.57 0.94
C GLU A 35 10.82 -11.81 0.81
N LYS A 36 10.61 -10.75 1.60
CA LYS A 36 9.43 -9.87 1.47
C LYS A 36 9.47 -9.12 0.13
N VAL A 37 10.59 -8.46 -0.18
CA VAL A 37 10.78 -7.74 -1.45
C VAL A 37 10.55 -8.66 -2.63
N SER A 38 11.08 -9.89 -2.61
CA SER A 38 10.88 -10.85 -3.71
C SER A 38 9.41 -11.17 -3.98
N LYS A 39 8.57 -11.23 -2.94
CA LYS A 39 7.12 -11.46 -3.09
C LYS A 39 6.42 -10.24 -3.66
N PHE A 40 6.76 -9.04 -3.19
CA PHE A 40 6.19 -7.80 -3.71
C PHE A 40 6.60 -7.56 -5.17
N VAL A 41 7.87 -7.74 -5.52
CA VAL A 41 8.36 -7.63 -6.91
C VAL A 41 7.63 -8.61 -7.82
N LYS A 42 7.44 -9.86 -7.39
CA LYS A 42 6.66 -10.86 -8.15
C LYS A 42 5.20 -10.45 -8.31
N GLN A 43 4.59 -9.85 -7.29
CA GLN A 43 3.22 -9.36 -7.36
C GLN A 43 3.11 -8.17 -8.31
N THR A 44 4.00 -7.19 -8.22
CA THR A 44 4.10 -6.07 -9.15
C THR A 44 4.26 -6.54 -10.59
N LYS A 45 5.13 -7.53 -10.84
CA LYS A 45 5.32 -8.12 -12.17
C LYS A 45 4.03 -8.76 -12.68
N LYS A 46 3.29 -9.49 -11.84
CA LYS A 46 2.00 -10.09 -12.18
C LYS A 46 0.91 -9.08 -12.48
N GLU A 47 0.75 -8.05 -11.63
CA GLU A 47 -0.23 -6.98 -11.84
C GLU A 47 0.05 -6.25 -13.17
N LEU A 48 1.33 -6.10 -13.51
CA LEU A 48 1.78 -5.50 -14.76
C LEU A 48 1.61 -6.46 -15.95
N GLU A 49 1.84 -7.76 -15.83
CA GLU A 49 1.54 -8.74 -16.89
C GLU A 49 0.02 -8.80 -17.17
N GLN A 50 -0.82 -8.81 -16.13
CA GLN A 50 -2.28 -8.85 -16.26
C GLN A 50 -2.83 -7.58 -16.92
N ALA A 51 -2.42 -6.39 -16.47
CA ALA A 51 -2.79 -5.13 -17.12
C ALA A 51 -2.15 -4.96 -18.51
N GLY A 52 -1.29 -5.88 -18.97
CA GLY A 52 -0.61 -5.83 -20.28
C GLY A 52 -1.40 -6.49 -21.38
N HIS A 53 -2.28 -7.41 -20.99
CA HIS A 53 -3.22 -8.03 -21.91
C HIS A 53 -4.44 -7.15 -22.22
N GLU A 54 -4.63 -6.01 -21.53
CA GLU A 54 -5.80 -5.13 -21.68
C GLU A 54 -5.50 -3.80 -22.42
N LEU A 55 -4.27 -3.55 -22.87
CA LEU A 55 -3.87 -2.28 -23.51
C LEU A 55 -3.26 -2.52 -24.89
N GLY A 56 -4.12 -2.54 -25.90
CA GLY A 56 -3.81 -2.20 -27.29
C GLY A 56 -4.54 -0.90 -27.63
N ASP A 57 -3.83 0.05 -28.23
CA ASP A 57 -4.32 1.30 -28.83
C ASP A 57 -4.77 2.44 -27.90
N ALA A 58 -3.82 3.32 -27.56
CA ALA A 58 -4.06 4.77 -27.47
C ALA A 58 -2.72 5.52 -27.32
N ILE A 59 -2.29 6.22 -28.39
CA ILE A 59 -1.15 7.14 -28.37
C ILE A 59 -1.71 8.57 -28.45
N GLY A 60 -1.51 9.36 -27.38
CA GLY A 60 -1.81 10.79 -27.32
C GLY A 60 -0.82 11.48 -26.40
N PHE A 61 0.10 12.24 -26.98
CA PHE A 61 1.18 12.96 -26.30
C PHE A 61 0.63 14.19 -25.54
N ASP A 62 0.01 13.95 -24.37
CA ASP A 62 -0.14 14.91 -23.26
C ASP A 62 -0.54 14.20 -21.93
N ASP A 63 -0.92 12.92 -22.00
CA ASP A 63 -1.37 12.07 -20.88
C ASP A 63 -0.26 11.24 -20.18
N ARG A 64 1.01 11.68 -20.23
CA ARG A 64 2.19 10.90 -19.74
C ARG A 64 2.32 10.82 -18.21
N LEU A 65 1.21 10.75 -17.50
CA LEU A 65 1.27 10.71 -16.05
C LEU A 65 0.81 9.37 -15.48
N TYR A 66 -0.03 8.58 -16.17
CA TYR A 66 -0.60 7.39 -15.52
C TYR A 66 -0.82 6.14 -16.39
N SER A 67 -0.08 5.94 -17.48
CA SER A 67 -0.01 4.61 -18.14
C SER A 67 1.25 3.86 -17.66
N LYS A 68 1.37 2.55 -17.91
CA LYS A 68 2.57 1.77 -17.57
C LYS A 68 3.90 2.36 -18.09
N ALA A 69 3.83 3.29 -19.05
CA ALA A 69 4.96 4.06 -19.54
C ALA A 69 5.69 4.85 -18.43
N ASP A 70 5.03 5.12 -17.30
CA ASP A 70 5.57 5.99 -16.23
C ASP A 70 6.26 5.22 -15.10
N LEU A 71 6.39 3.89 -15.22
CA LEU A 71 7.14 3.07 -14.26
C LEU A 71 8.63 3.05 -14.59
N LEU A 72 9.45 3.27 -13.56
CA LEU A 72 10.89 3.31 -13.68
C LEU A 72 11.48 1.91 -13.54
N ARG A 73 12.34 1.51 -14.47
CA ARG A 73 13.00 0.20 -14.45
C ARG A 73 14.31 0.28 -13.67
N VAL A 74 14.40 -0.48 -12.58
CA VAL A 74 15.59 -0.63 -11.75
C VAL A 74 15.90 -2.11 -11.57
N ASN A 75 17.12 -2.53 -11.94
CA ASN A 75 17.57 -3.93 -11.82
C ASN A 75 16.58 -4.95 -12.42
N GLY A 76 15.97 -4.61 -13.57
CA GLY A 76 15.00 -5.48 -14.25
C GLY A 76 13.58 -5.48 -13.66
N SER A 77 13.31 -4.72 -12.60
CA SER A 77 11.99 -4.57 -11.98
C SER A 77 11.42 -3.17 -12.20
N TYR A 78 10.09 -3.05 -12.26
CA TYR A 78 9.39 -1.79 -12.51
C TYR A 78 8.80 -1.19 -11.24
N TYR A 79 9.13 0.06 -10.95
CA TYR A 79 8.72 0.76 -9.74
C TYR A 79 8.03 2.09 -10.06
N MET A 80 7.16 2.52 -9.16
CA MET A 80 6.55 3.85 -9.21
C MET A 80 7.63 4.93 -8.94
N PRO A 81 7.58 6.08 -9.64
CA PRO A 81 8.38 7.24 -9.28
C PRO A 81 8.17 7.66 -7.83
N LEU A 82 9.19 8.30 -7.24
CA LEU A 82 9.17 8.80 -5.88
C LEU A 82 8.72 10.27 -5.87
N TYR A 83 7.44 10.51 -5.59
CA TYR A 83 6.90 11.85 -5.46
C TYR A 83 6.95 12.33 -4.00
N SER A 84 7.76 13.35 -3.74
CA SER A 84 7.88 14.00 -2.42
C SER A 84 7.36 15.43 -2.39
N THR A 85 7.11 16.04 -3.57
CA THR A 85 6.65 17.42 -3.69
C THR A 85 5.14 17.48 -3.95
N ASP A 86 4.44 18.23 -3.11
CA ASP A 86 3.00 18.47 -3.24
C ASP A 86 2.74 19.66 -4.17
N MET A 87 2.16 19.38 -5.33
CA MET A 87 1.88 20.37 -6.38
C MET A 87 0.41 20.78 -6.42
N TYR A 88 -0.49 20.00 -5.85
CA TYR A 88 -1.92 20.32 -5.81
C TYR A 88 -2.19 21.39 -4.75
N LYS A 89 -2.91 22.45 -5.14
CA LYS A 89 -3.22 23.60 -4.26
C LYS A 89 -4.72 23.84 -4.08
N GLY A 90 -5.57 22.91 -4.52
CA GLY A 90 -7.01 23.01 -4.28
C GLY A 90 -7.38 22.88 -2.81
N ASP A 91 -8.55 23.39 -2.43
CA ASP A 91 -8.98 23.53 -1.02
C ASP A 91 -8.98 22.20 -0.24
N SER A 92 -9.28 21.08 -0.92
CA SER A 92 -9.28 19.74 -0.32
C SER A 92 -7.90 19.06 -0.24
N ALA A 93 -6.81 19.74 -0.62
CA ALA A 93 -5.47 19.14 -0.67
C ALA A 93 -5.02 18.52 0.68
N LEU A 94 -5.32 19.19 1.79
CA LEU A 94 -5.00 18.68 3.13
C LEU A 94 -5.85 17.47 3.49
N GLU A 95 -7.13 17.47 3.12
CA GLU A 95 -8.05 16.37 3.39
C GLU A 95 -7.57 15.08 2.70
N PHE A 96 -7.23 15.17 1.41
CA PHE A 96 -6.74 14.05 0.63
C PHE A 96 -5.45 13.45 1.22
N ARG A 97 -4.46 14.28 1.52
CA ARG A 97 -3.22 13.79 2.15
C ARG A 97 -3.48 13.16 3.52
N THR A 98 -4.41 13.70 4.30
CA THR A 98 -4.78 13.16 5.61
C THR A 98 -5.43 11.78 5.50
N GLN A 99 -6.35 11.60 4.56
CA GLN A 99 -7.04 10.32 4.34
C GLN A 99 -6.06 9.23 3.87
N CYS A 100 -5.17 9.52 2.92
CA CYS A 100 -4.12 8.58 2.49
C CYS A 100 -3.17 8.22 3.64
N THR A 101 -2.75 9.22 4.42
CA THR A 101 -1.91 9.01 5.61
C THR A 101 -2.58 8.08 6.60
N LYS A 102 -3.88 8.28 6.86
CA LYS A 102 -4.66 7.47 7.79
C LYS A 102 -4.71 6.00 7.34
N LEU A 103 -5.07 5.74 6.08
CA LEU A 103 -5.10 4.38 5.54
C LEU A 103 -3.71 3.75 5.54
N PHE A 104 -2.68 4.51 5.18
CA PHE A 104 -1.30 4.02 5.21
C PHE A 104 -0.88 3.58 6.60
N ARG A 105 -1.10 4.41 7.62
CA ARG A 105 -0.77 4.10 9.02
C ARG A 105 -1.54 2.90 9.57
N GLN A 106 -2.78 2.69 9.13
CA GLN A 106 -3.55 1.50 9.52
C GLN A 106 -2.88 0.21 9.03
N LYS A 107 -2.34 0.20 7.81
CA LYS A 107 -1.67 -0.97 7.23
C LYS A 107 -0.22 -1.13 7.68
N TYR A 108 0.50 -0.02 7.84
CA TYR A 108 1.93 0.02 8.20
C TYR A 108 2.17 0.92 9.43
N PRO A 109 1.68 0.54 10.62
CA PRO A 109 1.70 1.41 11.81
C PRO A 109 3.10 1.72 12.35
N LYS A 110 4.13 0.96 11.95
CA LYS A 110 5.52 1.14 12.41
C LYS A 110 6.42 1.84 11.39
N ALA A 111 5.94 2.06 10.16
CA ALA A 111 6.73 2.73 9.13
C ALA A 111 6.76 4.24 9.40
N ASN A 112 7.95 4.83 9.27
CA ASN A 112 8.13 6.28 9.40
C ASN A 112 7.83 6.96 8.07
N ILE A 113 6.74 7.71 7.99
CA ILE A 113 6.37 8.44 6.77
C ILE A 113 7.37 9.57 6.53
N LEU A 114 7.96 9.57 5.34
CA LEU A 114 8.91 10.57 4.89
C LEU A 114 8.23 11.69 4.11
N SER A 115 7.27 11.34 3.24
CA SER A 115 6.49 12.31 2.47
C SER A 115 5.09 11.81 2.15
N VAL A 116 4.18 12.77 2.00
CA VAL A 116 2.82 12.56 1.47
C VAL A 116 2.56 13.67 0.48
N ALA A 117 2.38 13.33 -0.80
CA ALA A 117 2.38 14.30 -1.88
C ALA A 117 1.31 13.99 -2.92
N ILE A 118 0.67 15.04 -3.44
CA ILE A 118 -0.14 14.99 -4.65
C ILE A 118 0.66 15.71 -5.74
N PRO A 119 1.32 14.96 -6.65
CA PRO A 119 2.25 15.54 -7.62
C PRO A 119 1.55 16.27 -8.78
N GLN A 120 0.22 16.19 -8.86
CA GLN A 120 -0.57 16.87 -9.89
C GLN A 120 -0.86 18.31 -9.47
N LYS A 121 -0.87 19.26 -10.42
CA LYS A 121 -1.30 20.65 -10.14
C LYS A 121 -2.82 20.77 -10.00
N ASP A 122 -3.55 19.94 -10.76
CA ASP A 122 -5.01 19.87 -10.78
C ASP A 122 -5.45 18.43 -11.12
N TRP A 123 -6.76 18.16 -11.07
CA TRP A 123 -7.35 16.89 -11.48
C TRP A 123 -7.03 16.56 -12.94
N THR A 124 -6.65 15.32 -13.21
CA THR A 124 -6.60 14.80 -14.58
C THR A 124 -8.02 14.51 -15.05
N LEU A 125 -8.41 15.01 -16.21
CA LEU A 125 -9.76 14.86 -16.77
C LEU A 125 -9.73 13.93 -17.97
N GLU A 126 -10.54 12.88 -17.91
CA GLU A 126 -10.68 11.86 -18.94
C GLU A 126 -12.14 11.82 -19.43
N LYS A 127 -12.33 11.50 -20.72
CA LYS A 127 -13.66 11.23 -21.29
C LYS A 127 -14.03 9.77 -21.00
N ILE A 128 -15.31 9.53 -20.74
CA ILE A 128 -15.86 8.18 -20.66
C ILE A 128 -16.68 7.97 -21.92
N GLU A 129 -16.20 7.06 -22.77
CA GLU A 129 -16.83 6.72 -24.04
C GLU A 129 -17.53 5.37 -23.95
N LYS A 130 -18.68 5.25 -24.60
CA LYS A 130 -19.43 4.01 -24.76
C LYS A 130 -20.04 4.01 -26.15
N ASP A 131 -19.78 2.96 -26.91
CA ASP A 131 -20.28 2.82 -28.29
C ASP A 131 -19.93 4.05 -29.17
N ASP A 132 -18.68 4.53 -29.06
CA ASP A 132 -18.13 5.73 -29.71
C ASP A 132 -18.82 7.06 -29.34
N GLU A 133 -19.68 7.07 -28.31
CA GLU A 133 -20.32 8.27 -27.77
C GLU A 133 -19.72 8.66 -26.41
N ILE A 134 -19.46 9.95 -26.19
CA ILE A 134 -19.05 10.47 -24.88
C ILE A 134 -20.26 10.47 -23.95
N VAL A 135 -20.27 9.52 -23.01
CA VAL A 135 -21.35 9.37 -22.01
C VAL A 135 -21.04 10.07 -20.69
N GLY A 136 -19.80 10.52 -20.49
CA GLY A 136 -19.42 11.22 -19.27
C GLY A 136 -17.97 11.65 -19.22
N TYR A 137 -17.57 12.10 -18.03
CA TYR A 137 -16.22 12.54 -17.72
C TYR A 137 -15.78 12.01 -16.37
N ARG A 138 -14.49 11.72 -16.24
CA ARG A 138 -13.85 11.23 -15.03
C ARG A 138 -12.72 12.18 -14.65
N LYS A 139 -12.66 12.56 -13.37
CA LYS A 139 -11.54 13.29 -12.80
C LYS A 139 -10.77 12.38 -11.87
N THR A 140 -9.45 12.35 -12.00
CA THR A 140 -8.56 11.57 -11.12
C THR A 140 -7.50 12.44 -10.48
N LEU A 141 -7.19 12.12 -9.22
CA LEU A 141 -6.10 12.72 -8.47
C LEU A 141 -5.39 11.63 -7.68
N HIS A 142 -4.07 11.68 -7.63
CA HIS A 142 -3.26 10.64 -7.00
C HIS A 142 -2.46 11.20 -5.83
N CYS A 143 -2.49 10.48 -4.72
CA CYS A 143 -1.71 10.79 -3.54
C CYS A 143 -0.70 9.68 -3.31
N PHE A 144 0.56 10.05 -3.14
CA PHE A 144 1.68 9.15 -2.90
C PHE A 144 2.14 9.28 -1.46
N VAL A 145 2.38 8.14 -0.82
CA VAL A 145 2.98 8.06 0.52
C VAL A 145 4.30 7.31 0.42
N ILE A 146 5.39 7.99 0.76
CA ILE A 146 6.72 7.40 0.87
C ILE A 146 7.03 7.26 2.35
N ALA A 147 7.40 6.06 2.78
CA ALA A 147 7.78 5.78 4.16
C ALA A 147 9.03 4.90 4.22
N ARG A 148 9.75 5.01 5.33
CA ARG A 148 10.85 4.11 5.70
C ARG A 148 10.32 3.02 6.62
N ASP A 149 10.61 1.76 6.32
CA ASP A 149 10.23 0.60 7.14
C ASP A 149 11.50 0.00 7.77
N GLY A 150 11.82 0.47 8.98
CA GLY A 150 13.05 0.11 9.68
C GLY A 150 14.32 0.60 8.97
N ASP A 151 15.43 -0.11 9.16
CA ASP A 151 16.71 0.25 8.56
C ASP A 151 16.91 -0.30 7.14
N GLU A 152 16.08 -1.27 6.76
CA GLU A 152 16.34 -2.16 5.63
C GLU A 152 15.58 -1.76 4.36
N GLY A 153 14.54 -0.91 4.46
CA GLY A 153 13.66 -0.66 3.34
C GLY A 153 12.77 0.56 3.37
N TYR A 154 12.12 0.76 2.24
CA TYR A 154 11.17 1.83 1.98
C TYR A 154 9.88 1.27 1.38
N ILE A 155 8.80 2.01 1.55
CA ILE A 155 7.48 1.72 1.01
C ILE A 155 7.03 2.95 0.22
N ASN A 156 6.67 2.75 -1.04
CA ASN A 156 6.02 3.77 -1.87
C ASN A 156 4.60 3.29 -2.19
N ALA A 157 3.58 4.03 -1.76
CA ALA A 157 2.18 3.66 -1.95
C ALA A 157 1.42 4.72 -2.74
N LYS A 158 0.60 4.29 -3.71
CA LYS A 158 -0.27 5.14 -4.54
C LYS A 158 -1.72 4.97 -4.12
N PHE A 159 -2.39 6.10 -3.90
CA PHE A 159 -3.82 6.19 -3.69
C PHE A 159 -4.47 7.00 -4.81
N THR A 160 -5.71 6.66 -5.15
CA THR A 160 -6.50 7.36 -6.17
C THR A 160 -7.77 7.93 -5.57
N TYR A 161 -8.03 9.19 -5.92
CA TYR A 161 -9.29 9.88 -5.79
C TYR A 161 -9.94 9.97 -7.16
N GLY A 162 -11.19 9.54 -7.26
CA GLY A 162 -11.98 9.59 -8.48
C GLY A 162 -13.26 10.39 -8.28
N GLN A 163 -13.57 11.24 -9.25
CA GLN A 163 -14.92 11.79 -9.44
C GLN A 163 -15.39 11.46 -10.84
N SER A 164 -16.69 11.25 -11.02
CA SER A 164 -17.26 11.08 -12.34
C SER A 164 -18.56 11.86 -12.50
N LYS A 165 -18.90 12.18 -13.74
CA LYS A 165 -20.19 12.74 -14.10
C LYS A 165 -20.68 12.12 -15.40
N LYS A 166 -21.99 12.09 -15.56
CA LYS A 166 -22.62 11.93 -16.87
C LYS A 166 -22.68 13.29 -17.57
N VAL A 167 -22.84 13.29 -18.89
CA VAL A 167 -23.08 14.53 -19.65
C VAL A 167 -24.31 15.25 -19.08
N GLY A 168 -24.20 16.56 -18.87
CA GLY A 168 -25.29 17.39 -18.31
C GLY A 168 -25.45 17.33 -16.78
N HIS A 169 -24.60 16.59 -16.07
CA HIS A 169 -24.68 16.45 -14.61
C HIS A 169 -23.41 16.96 -13.90
N ASP A 170 -23.49 17.13 -12.58
CA ASP A 170 -22.37 17.51 -11.74
C ASP A 170 -21.43 16.33 -11.45
N PHE A 171 -20.18 16.66 -11.11
CA PHE A 171 -19.21 15.68 -10.62
C PHE A 171 -19.62 15.14 -9.26
N VAL A 172 -19.68 13.82 -9.17
CA VAL A 172 -19.89 13.10 -7.92
C VAL A 172 -18.68 12.24 -7.59
N ARG A 173 -18.46 12.07 -6.29
CA ARG A 173 -17.41 11.22 -5.75
C ARG A 173 -17.58 9.76 -6.19
N SER A 174 -16.54 9.15 -6.74
CA SER A 174 -16.50 7.72 -7.03
C SER A 174 -16.27 6.93 -5.73
N VAL A 175 -17.26 6.16 -5.29
CA VAL A 175 -17.15 5.32 -4.08
C VAL A 175 -16.03 4.30 -4.20
N ALA A 176 -15.81 3.77 -5.40
CA ALA A 176 -14.75 2.80 -5.67
C ALA A 176 -13.34 3.41 -5.53
N GLU A 177 -13.22 4.74 -5.57
CA GLU A 177 -11.95 5.47 -5.72
C GLU A 177 -11.85 6.62 -4.73
N TRP A 178 -12.10 6.38 -3.44
CA TRP A 178 -12.04 7.48 -2.46
C TRP A 178 -11.62 7.13 -1.01
N PRO A 179 -10.32 7.29 -0.69
CA PRO A 179 -9.22 6.99 -1.58
C PRO A 179 -9.11 5.48 -1.80
N LYS A 180 -8.95 5.05 -3.04
CA LYS A 180 -8.59 3.66 -3.35
C LYS A 180 -7.09 3.48 -3.21
N TRP A 181 -6.69 2.44 -2.48
CA TRP A 181 -5.31 2.00 -2.45
C TRP A 181 -5.02 1.23 -3.75
N GLU A 182 -4.26 1.83 -4.68
CA GLU A 182 -3.99 1.22 -5.99
C GLU A 182 -2.81 0.26 -5.94
N ARG A 183 -1.69 0.71 -5.35
CA ARG A 183 -0.42 -0.01 -5.47
C ARG A 183 0.51 0.28 -4.29
N THR A 184 1.36 -0.70 -4.00
CA THR A 184 2.49 -0.54 -3.09
C THR A 184 3.74 -1.19 -3.65
N ASP A 185 4.81 -0.43 -3.68
CA ASP A 185 6.15 -0.93 -3.95
C ASP A 185 6.95 -0.98 -2.65
N VAL A 186 7.56 -2.13 -2.35
CA VAL A 186 8.52 -2.28 -1.26
C VAL A 186 9.92 -2.29 -1.86
N LEU A 187 10.75 -1.37 -1.39
CA LEU A 187 12.04 -1.03 -1.99
C LEU A 187 13.16 -1.36 -1.02
N THR A 188 14.23 -1.98 -1.51
CA THR A 188 15.51 -1.99 -0.78
C THR A 188 16.11 -0.58 -0.77
N THR A 189 17.01 -0.32 0.18
CA THR A 189 17.77 0.93 0.20
C THR A 189 18.47 1.21 -1.13
N SER A 190 19.07 0.21 -1.76
CA SER A 190 19.73 0.37 -3.07
C SER A 190 18.74 0.81 -4.17
N VAL A 191 17.57 0.16 -4.26
CA VAL A 191 16.54 0.54 -5.25
C VAL A 191 16.02 1.95 -4.99
N TYR A 192 15.71 2.28 -3.74
CA TYR A 192 15.25 3.62 -3.36
C TYR A 192 16.26 4.72 -3.76
N GLN A 193 17.55 4.50 -3.48
CA GLN A 193 18.61 5.44 -3.84
C GLN A 193 18.82 5.57 -5.35
N GLN A 194 18.56 4.52 -6.14
CA GLN A 194 18.58 4.62 -7.60
C GLN A 194 17.37 5.41 -8.12
N LEU A 195 16.17 5.14 -7.59
CA LEU A 195 14.95 5.86 -7.96
C LEU A 195 15.01 7.36 -7.64
N LEU A 196 15.73 7.77 -6.58
CA LEU A 196 15.95 9.19 -6.29
C LEU A 196 16.77 9.95 -7.35
N LYS A 197 17.47 9.23 -8.23
CA LYS A 197 18.35 9.82 -9.26
C LYS A 197 17.73 9.82 -10.66
N LEU A 198 16.55 9.23 -10.80
CA LEU A 198 15.78 9.14 -12.04
C LEU A 198 14.70 10.21 -12.04
#